data_AF-A0A3N5S5T9-F1
#
_entry.id   AF-A0A3N5S5T9-F1
#
_cell.length_a   1.000
_cell.length_b   1.000
_cell.length_c   1.000
_cell.angle_alpha   90.00
_cell.angle_beta   90.00
_cell.angle_gamma   90.00
#
_symmetry.space_group_name_H-M   'P 1'
#
loop_
_entity.id
_entity.type
_entity.pdbx_description
1 polymer ?
#
loop_
_entity_poly.entity_id
_entity_poly.type
_entity_poly.pdbx_seq_one_letter_code
_entity_poly.pdbx_strand_id
1 'polypeptide(L)' 'MTKYVWRVKTRLPERYLTPCNVIARGKMNTCLVEFEDGYRVTTSRNYVMKWETMQRRLAKRALEKADMSEDSTT' A
#
# COMPACT_ATOMS: atom_id res chain seq x y z
N MET A 1 7.59 -11.77 -9.68
CA MET A 1 7.49 -10.29 -9.60
C MET A 1 7.16 -9.90 -8.17
N THR A 2 7.83 -8.89 -7.60
CA THR A 2 7.50 -8.41 -6.24
C THR A 2 6.18 -7.65 -6.27
N LYS A 3 5.17 -8.11 -5.52
CA LYS A 3 3.86 -7.45 -5.41
C LYS A 3 3.97 -6.24 -4.49
N TYR A 4 3.48 -5.10 -4.95
CA TYR A 4 3.42 -3.86 -4.18
C TYR A 4 1.96 -3.51 -3.88
N VAL A 5 1.79 -2.55 -2.97
CA VAL A 5 0.50 -1.93 -2.65
C VAL A 5 0.61 -0.42 -2.75
N TRP A 6 -0.44 0.19 -3.27
CA TRP A 6 -0.59 1.63 -3.27
C TRP A 6 -0.95 2.13 -1.87
N ARG A 7 -0.05 2.89 -1.24
CA ARG A 7 -0.14 3.22 0.20
C ARG A 7 -0.54 4.66 0.50
N VAL A 8 -0.84 5.47 -0.51
CA VAL A 8 -1.19 6.88 -0.33
C VAL A 8 -2.65 7.14 -0.62
N LYS A 9 -3.23 8.11 0.07
CA LYS A 9 -4.60 8.60 -0.17
C LYS A 9 -4.61 9.93 -0.93
N THR A 10 -3.48 10.62 -1.01
CA THR A 10 -3.38 11.95 -1.65
C THR A 10 -3.49 11.92 -3.17
N ARG A 11 -3.18 10.79 -3.79
CA ARG A 11 -3.27 10.58 -5.24
C ARG A 11 -3.89 9.22 -5.50
N LEU A 12 -4.92 9.19 -6.35
CA LEU A 12 -5.75 7.99 -6.59
C LEU A 12 -6.26 7.39 -5.26
N PRO A 13 -6.99 8.15 -4.43
CA PRO A 13 -7.53 7.68 -3.15
C PRO A 13 -8.36 6.40 -3.28
N GLU A 14 -9.09 6.25 -4.37
CA GLU A 14 -9.87 5.06 -4.71
C GLU A 14 -9.01 3.80 -4.88
N ARG A 15 -7.70 3.97 -5.12
CA ARG A 15 -6.73 2.88 -5.22
C ARG A 15 -5.98 2.62 -3.92
N TYR A 16 -6.34 3.27 -2.82
CA TYR A 16 -5.69 3.05 -1.53
C TYR A 16 -5.78 1.57 -1.13
N LEU A 17 -4.66 1.00 -0.70
CA LEU A 17 -4.50 -0.43 -0.38
C LEU A 17 -4.70 -1.39 -1.56
N THR A 18 -4.82 -0.89 -2.77
CA THR A 18 -4.95 -1.74 -3.96
C THR A 18 -3.58 -2.29 -4.35
N PRO A 19 -3.48 -3.60 -4.68
CA PRO A 19 -2.25 -4.18 -5.17
C PRO A 19 -1.84 -3.65 -6.55
N CYS A 20 -0.53 -3.55 -6.76
CA CYS A 20 0.05 -3.10 -8.03
C CYS A 20 1.43 -3.73 -8.26
N ASN A 21 1.87 -3.71 -9.52
CA ASN A 21 3.18 -4.17 -9.94
C ASN A 21 4.03 -2.98 -10.39
N VAL A 22 5.25 -2.87 -9.87
CA VAL A 22 6.23 -1.90 -10.39
C VAL A 22 6.86 -2.49 -11.64
N ILE A 23 6.51 -1.95 -12.81
CA ILE A 23 6.96 -2.44 -14.12
C ILE A 23 8.23 -1.75 -14.62
N ALA A 24 8.49 -0.52 -14.16
CA ALA A 24 9.75 0.18 -14.45
C ALA A 24 10.17 1.09 -13.28
N ARG A 25 11.47 1.35 -13.18
CA ARG A 25 12.06 2.30 -12.22
C ARG A 25 12.82 3.37 -12.98
N GLY A 26 12.51 4.62 -12.70
CA GLY A 26 13.17 5.76 -13.31
C GLY A 26 14.19 6.43 -12.40
N LYS A 27 14.72 7.57 -12.85
CA LYS A 27 15.57 8.47 -12.04
C LYS A 27 14.71 9.31 -11.08
N MET A 28 15.34 10.02 -10.15
CA MET A 28 14.65 10.93 -9.19
C MET A 28 13.50 10.26 -8.39
N ASN A 29 13.72 9.04 -7.91
CA ASN A 29 12.75 8.31 -7.09
C ASN A 29 11.41 8.00 -7.79
N THR A 30 11.39 7.92 -9.12
CA THR A 30 10.19 7.62 -9.90
C THR A 30 10.05 6.13 -10.21
N CYS A 31 8.81 5.68 -10.41
CA CYS A 31 8.48 4.35 -10.90
C CYS A 31 7.18 4.36 -11.70
N LEU A 32 7.09 3.45 -12.67
CA LEU A 32 5.85 3.14 -13.38
C LEU A 32 5.21 1.93 -12.71
N VAL A 33 3.94 2.07 -12.35
CA VAL A 33 3.14 1.01 -11.72
C VAL A 33 1.98 0.63 -12.63
N GLU A 34 1.64 -0.65 -12.61
CA GLU A 34 0.50 -1.24 -13.30
C GLU A 34 -0.42 -1.90 -12.27
N PHE A 35 -1.70 -1.60 -12.37
CA PHE A 35 -2.76 -2.20 -11.56
C PHE A 35 -3.39 -3.40 -12.28
N GLU A 36 -4.17 -4.22 -11.57
CA GLU A 36 -4.77 -5.44 -12.11
C GLU A 36 -5.77 -5.18 -13.26
N ASP A 37 -6.35 -3.98 -13.34
CA ASP A 37 -7.24 -3.54 -14.44
C ASP A 37 -6.48 -3.02 -15.67
N GLY A 38 -5.14 -3.10 -15.66
CA GLY A 38 -4.28 -2.61 -16.75
C GLY A 38 -4.01 -1.11 -16.69
N TYR A 39 -4.53 -0.39 -15.70
CA TYR A 39 -4.22 1.03 -15.53
C TYR A 39 -2.74 1.23 -15.17
N ARG A 40 -2.07 2.18 -15.83
CA ARG A 40 -0.64 2.48 -15.62
C ARG A 40 -0.44 3.92 -15.20
N VAL A 41 0.43 4.12 -14.20
CA VAL A 41 0.73 5.47 -13.69
C VAL A 41 2.19 5.62 -13.28
N THR A 42 2.81 6.73 -13.69
CA THR A 42 4.14 7.13 -13.20
C THR A 42 3.97 7.89 -11.88
N THR A 43 4.69 7.45 -10.85
CA THR A 43 4.61 8.01 -9.50
C THR A 43 5.95 7.95 -8.77
N SER A 44 6.00 8.43 -7.52
CA SER A 44 7.14 8.23 -6.63
C SER A 44 7.18 6.80 -6.08
N ARG A 45 8.39 6.22 -5.93
CA ARG A 45 8.59 4.93 -5.25
C ARG A 45 8.09 4.94 -3.80
N ASN A 46 7.96 6.12 -3.19
CA ASN A 46 7.41 6.26 -1.85
C ASN A 46 5.89 6.01 -1.79
N TYR A 47 5.19 6.07 -2.93
CA TYR A 47 3.73 5.86 -2.98
C TYR A 47 3.35 4.38 -2.98
N VAL A 48 4.34 3.51 -3.18
CA VAL A 48 4.18 2.06 -3.13
C VAL A 48 4.91 1.48 -1.91
N MET A 49 4.42 0.35 -1.42
CA MET A 49 5.06 -0.43 -0.36
C MET A 49 5.04 -1.90 -0.74
N LYS A 50 6.02 -2.70 -0.29
CA LYS A 50 5.96 -4.15 -0.48
C LYS A 50 4.70 -4.69 0.22
N TRP A 51 3.99 -5.60 -0.46
CA TRP A 51 2.77 -6.20 0.06
C TRP A 51 2.95 -6.78 1.48
N GLU A 52 4.01 -7.57 1.68
CA GLU A 52 4.35 -8.19 2.97
C GLU A 52 4.51 -7.17 4.11
N THR A 53 5.17 -6.03 3.82
CA THR A 53 5.37 -4.98 4.82
C THR A 53 4.04 -4.33 5.19
N MET A 54 3.15 -4.14 4.21
CA MET A 54 1.83 -3.57 4.48
C MET A 54 0.96 -4.53 5.28
N GLN A 55 0.94 -5.82 4.91
CA GLN A 55 0.24 -6.86 5.64
C GLN A 55 0.65 -6.89 7.11
N ARG A 56 1.96 -6.86 7.39
CA ARG A 56 2.47 -6.78 8.77
C ARG A 56 1.97 -5.56 9.52
N ARG A 57 1.95 -4.38 8.88
CA ARG A 57 1.49 -3.13 9.51
C ARG A 57 -0.02 -3.14 9.76
N LEU A 58 -0.80 -3.70 8.85
CA LEU A 58 -2.24 -3.85 9.00
C LEU A 58 -2.57 -4.82 10.13
N ALA A 59 -1.89 -5.97 10.18
CA ALA A 59 -2.05 -6.95 11.25
C ALA A 59 -1.72 -6.37 12.63
N LYS A 60 -0.60 -5.64 12.75
CA LYS A 60 -0.22 -4.96 14.01
C LYS A 60 -1.30 -3.99 14.48
N ARG A 61 -1.83 -3.16 13.57
CA ARG A 61 -2.91 -2.21 13.89
C ARG A 61 -4.23 -2.89 14.25
N ALA A 62 -4.53 -4.02 13.62
CA ALA A 62 -5.72 -4.80 13.94
C ALA A 62 -5.63 -5.38 15.35
N LEU A 63 -4.46 -5.91 15.75
CA LEU A 63 -4.20 -6.41 17.10
C LEU A 63 -4.31 -5.29 18.15
N GLU A 64 -3.62 -4.17 17.94
CA GLU A 64 -3.69 -3.00 18.84
C GLU A 64 -5.13 -2.48 19.02
N LYS A 65 -5.95 -2.55 17.96
CA LYS A 65 -7.36 -2.15 18.04
C LYS A 65 -8.22 -3.16 18.82
N ALA A 66 -7.89 -4.45 18.77
CA ALA A 66 -8.57 -5.49 19.53
C ALA A 66 -8.29 -5.35 21.03
N ASP A 67 -7.02 -5.18 21.42
CA ASP A 67 -6.60 -4.98 22.81
C ASP A 67 -7.32 -3.78 23.45
N MET A 68 -7.42 -2.65 22.73
CA MET A 68 -8.12 -1.45 23.21
C MET A 68 -9.65 -1.61 23.33
N SER A 69 -10.26 -2.59 22.66
CA SER A 69 -11.71 -2.82 22.71
C SER A 69 -12.13 -3.70 23.89
N GLU A 70 -11.22 -4.53 24.40
CA GLU A 70 -11.46 -5.38 25.57
C GLU A 70 -11.45 -4.56 26.88
N ASP A 71 -10.60 -3.53 26.98
CA ASP A 71 -10.50 -2.64 28.15
C ASP A 71 -11.67 -1.65 28.31
N SER A 72 -12.52 -1.47 27.29
CA SER A 72 -13.64 -0.51 27.32
C SER A 72 -14.98 -1.11 27.78
N THR A 73 -15.04 -2.41 28.09
CA THR A 73 -16.30 -3.12 28.43
C THR A 73 -16.44 -3.45 29.92
N THR A 74 -15.59 -2.89 30.80
CA THR A 74 -15.69 -3.06 32.27
C THR A 74 -16.21 -1.79 32.95
#